data_AF-A0A2N2J331-F1
#
_entry.id   AF-A0A2N2J331-F1
#
_cell.length_a   1.000
_cell.length_b   1.000
_cell.length_c   1.000
_cell.angle_alpha   90.00
_cell.angle_beta   90.00
_cell.angle_gamma   90.00
#
_symmetry.space_group_name_H-M   'P 1'
#
loop_
_entity.id
_entity.type
_entity.pdbx_description
1 polymer ?
#
loop_
_entity_poly.entity_id
_entity_poly.type
_entity_poly.pdbx_seq_one_letter_code
_entity_poly.pdbx_strand_id
1 'polypeptide(L)'
;MKRKLFLSILIIFLIISFMSIVGYSNDKKVDYQLQKQCKKDSEKFFKKDDNDLSIRSYKNHYNKKLNKCFILIDDENVNTKFLYDVKENKRYGAIVDLGDKILGKVLEKECKSKSECDSLVKPYMEE
;
A
#
# COMPACT_ATOMS: atom_id res chain seq x y z
N MET A 1 -5.53 35.48 -44.36
CA MET A 1 -4.66 35.20 -43.18
C MET A 1 -5.38 34.50 -42.03
N LYS A 2 -6.55 34.95 -41.57
CA LYS A 2 -7.23 34.40 -40.37
C LYS A 2 -7.55 32.90 -40.45
N ARG A 3 -7.99 32.40 -41.62
CA ARG A 3 -8.42 30.99 -41.80
C ARG A 3 -7.26 29.96 -41.68
N LYS A 4 -6.06 30.31 -42.16
CA LYS A 4 -4.85 29.48 -41.99
C LYS A 4 -4.34 29.49 -40.53
N LEU A 5 -4.51 30.62 -39.84
CA LEU A 5 -4.18 30.77 -38.42
C LEU A 5 -5.12 29.91 -37.54
N PHE A 6 -6.43 29.91 -37.82
CA PHE A 6 -7.40 29.07 -37.13
C PHE A 6 -7.16 27.57 -37.34
N LEU A 7 -6.86 27.13 -38.57
CA LEU A 7 -6.50 25.73 -38.84
C LEU A 7 -5.23 25.30 -38.08
N SER A 8 -4.22 26.17 -38.02
CA SER A 8 -2.96 25.89 -37.30
C SER A 8 -3.19 25.71 -35.80
N ILE A 9 -4.05 26.55 -35.20
CA ILE A 9 -4.39 26.46 -33.77
C ILE A 9 -5.17 25.18 -33.46
N LEU A 10 -6.09 24.79 -34.36
CA LEU A 10 -6.88 23.56 -34.19
C LEU A 10 -6.00 22.30 -34.23
N ILE A 11 -5.01 22.26 -35.11
CA ILE A 11 -4.05 21.14 -35.22
C ILE A 11 -3.20 21.03 -33.94
N ILE A 12 -2.74 22.16 -33.38
CA ILE A 12 -1.97 22.18 -32.13
C ILE A 12 -2.81 21.65 -30.96
N PHE A 13 -4.07 22.09 -30.85
CA PHE A 13 -5.00 21.59 -29.82
C PHE A 13 -5.24 20.07 -29.92
N LEU A 14 -5.39 19.54 -31.14
CA LEU A 14 -5.56 18.11 -31.36
C LEU A 14 -4.32 17.30 -30.96
N ILE A 15 -3.11 17.80 -31.23
CA ILE A 15 -1.86 17.13 -30.85
C ILE A 15 -1.69 17.11 -29.32
N ILE A 16 -2.00 18.21 -28.63
CA ILE A 16 -1.94 18.29 -27.16
C ILE A 16 -2.96 17.33 -26.52
N SER A 17 -4.16 17.20 -27.10
CA SER A 17 -5.18 16.26 -26.62
C SER A 17 -4.76 14.79 -26.74
N PHE A 18 -3.92 14.43 -27.72
CA PHE A 18 -3.50 13.03 -27.94
C PHE A 18 -2.39 12.59 -26.96
N MET A 19 -1.49 13.50 -26.55
CA MET A 19 -0.39 13.19 -25.62
C MET A 19 -0.89 12.77 -24.22
N SER A 20 -2.00 13.33 -23.75
CA SER A 20 -2.56 13.04 -22.42
C SER A 20 -3.13 11.62 -22.28
N ILE A 21 -3.50 10.97 -23.39
CA ILE A 21 -4.15 9.64 -23.37
C ILE A 21 -3.11 8.52 -23.21
N VAL A 22 -1.90 8.70 -23.76
CA VAL A 22 -0.87 7.65 -23.77
C VAL A 22 -0.24 7.46 -22.39
N GLY A 23 0.03 8.54 -21.65
CA GLY A 23 0.67 8.47 -20.32
C GLY A 23 -0.16 7.74 -19.27
N TYR A 24 -1.47 8.05 -19.21
CA TYR A 24 -2.37 7.52 -18.18
C TYR A 24 -2.56 5.99 -18.24
N SER A 25 -2.49 5.40 -19.43
CA SER A 25 -2.64 3.95 -19.60
C SER A 25 -1.43 3.16 -19.09
N ASN A 26 -0.23 3.74 -19.18
CA ASN A 26 1.00 3.11 -18.69
C ASN A 26 1.07 3.11 -17.16
N ASP A 27 0.69 4.21 -16.50
CA ASP A 27 0.73 4.32 -15.04
C ASP A 27 -0.16 3.28 -14.35
N LYS A 28 -1.40 3.10 -14.83
CA LYS A 28 -2.30 2.06 -14.30
C LYS A 28 -1.74 0.65 -14.44
N LYS A 29 -1.06 0.39 -15.56
CA LYS A 29 -0.43 -0.91 -15.81
C LYS A 29 0.72 -1.13 -14.84
N VAL A 30 1.56 -0.12 -14.62
CA VAL A 30 2.68 -0.17 -13.66
C VAL A 30 2.16 -0.38 -12.24
N ASP A 31 1.18 0.40 -11.80
CA ASP A 31 0.55 0.27 -10.48
C ASP A 31 0.01 -1.13 -10.23
N TYR A 32 -0.71 -1.69 -11.21
CA TYR A 32 -1.23 -3.05 -11.13
C TYR A 32 -0.11 -4.09 -11.00
N GLN A 33 0.99 -3.95 -11.75
CA GLN A 33 2.13 -4.87 -11.65
C GLN A 33 2.81 -4.79 -10.29
N LEU A 34 3.00 -3.58 -9.74
CA LEU A 34 3.59 -3.38 -8.42
C LEU A 34 2.73 -3.98 -7.31
N GLN A 35 1.41 -3.75 -7.33
CA GLN A 35 0.49 -4.38 -6.39
C GLN A 35 0.48 -5.91 -6.53
N LYS A 36 0.48 -6.43 -7.76
CA LYS A 36 0.54 -7.88 -8.02
C LYS A 36 1.84 -8.50 -7.49
N GLN A 37 2.96 -7.80 -7.65
CA GLN A 37 4.25 -8.25 -7.13
C GLN A 37 4.26 -8.19 -5.59
N CYS A 38 3.76 -7.12 -5.00
CA CYS A 38 3.63 -6.99 -3.55
C CYS A 38 2.79 -8.12 -2.94
N LYS A 39 1.68 -8.50 -3.57
CA LYS A 39 0.87 -9.66 -3.17
C LYS A 39 1.70 -10.95 -3.16
N LYS A 40 2.47 -11.22 -4.22
CA LYS A 40 3.31 -12.43 -4.31
C LYS A 40 4.40 -12.46 -3.25
N ASP A 41 5.06 -11.33 -3.02
CA ASP A 41 6.15 -11.24 -2.05
C ASP A 41 5.63 -11.34 -0.62
N SER A 42 4.47 -10.73 -0.34
CA SER A 42 3.76 -10.86 0.95
C SER A 42 3.36 -12.30 1.23
N GLU A 43 2.86 -13.03 0.22
CA GLU A 43 2.51 -14.44 0.37
C GLU A 43 3.72 -15.30 0.73
N LYS A 44 4.88 -15.05 0.08
CA LYS A 44 6.13 -15.73 0.41
C LYS A 44 6.63 -15.37 1.80
N PHE A 45 6.54 -14.10 2.17
CA PHE A 45 6.92 -13.59 3.49
C PHE A 45 6.11 -14.29 4.58
N PHE A 46 4.79 -14.29 4.42
CA PHE A 46 3.85 -14.91 5.35
C PHE A 46 4.10 -16.41 5.53
N LYS A 47 4.33 -17.14 4.42
CA LYS A 47 4.62 -18.59 4.45
C LYS A 47 5.98 -18.95 5.06
N LYS A 48 6.95 -18.03 5.05
CA LYS A 48 8.30 -18.29 5.59
C LYS A 48 8.30 -18.40 7.12
N ASP A 49 7.37 -17.71 7.78
CA ASP A 49 7.20 -17.73 9.23
C ASP A 49 6.22 -18.84 9.70
N ASP A 50 5.72 -19.66 8.76
CA ASP A 50 4.64 -20.63 8.96
C ASP A 50 5.17 -22.04 9.31
N ASN A 51 6.06 -22.10 10.31
CA ASN A 51 6.43 -23.36 10.98
C ASN A 51 5.44 -23.72 12.11
N ASP A 52 4.39 -22.93 12.31
CA ASP A 52 3.51 -23.01 13.47
C ASP A 52 2.05 -22.98 13.06
N LEU A 53 1.23 -23.84 13.67
CA LEU A 53 -0.18 -24.16 13.35
C LEU A 53 -1.16 -22.99 13.66
N SER A 54 -0.70 -21.75 13.52
CA SER A 54 -1.40 -20.55 13.94
C SER A 54 -2.43 -20.08 12.92
N ILE A 55 -3.64 -19.76 13.39
CA ILE A 55 -4.67 -19.09 12.60
C ILE A 55 -4.20 -17.64 12.41
N ARG A 56 -3.40 -17.44 11.36
CA ARG A 56 -2.92 -16.13 10.96
C ARG A 56 -3.62 -15.71 9.67
N SER A 57 -4.00 -14.46 9.59
CA SER A 57 -4.44 -13.83 8.34
C SER A 57 -3.55 -12.65 8.01
N TYR A 58 -3.58 -12.16 6.76
CA TYR A 58 -2.84 -10.97 6.40
C TYR A 58 -3.53 -10.14 5.32
N LYS A 59 -3.20 -8.86 5.30
CA LYS A 59 -3.47 -7.93 4.20
C LYS A 59 -2.15 -7.40 3.66
N ASN A 60 -2.14 -7.02 2.37
CA ASN A 60 -0.98 -6.41 1.73
C ASN A 60 -1.38 -5.18 0.92
N HIS A 61 -0.49 -4.20 0.86
CA HIS A 61 -0.66 -2.99 0.07
C HIS A 61 0.69 -2.52 -0.47
N TYR A 62 0.74 -2.22 -1.77
CA TYR A 62 1.86 -1.50 -2.33
C TYR A 62 1.61 0.00 -2.17
N ASN A 63 2.40 0.62 -1.31
CA ASN A 63 2.38 2.04 -1.04
C ASN A 63 3.27 2.76 -2.07
N LYS A 64 2.66 3.52 -2.96
CA LYS A 64 3.30 4.27 -4.05
C LYS A 64 4.10 5.45 -3.51
N LYS A 65 3.56 6.23 -2.58
CA LYS A 65 4.29 7.35 -1.94
C LYS A 65 5.61 6.90 -1.31
N LEU A 66 5.62 5.74 -0.67
CA LEU A 66 6.81 5.19 -0.02
C LEU A 66 7.60 4.23 -0.92
N ASN A 67 7.08 3.87 -2.10
CA ASN A 67 7.62 2.84 -2.99
C ASN A 67 7.95 1.53 -2.24
N LYS A 68 7.02 1.08 -1.40
CA LYS A 68 7.20 -0.07 -0.48
C LYS A 68 6.01 -1.00 -0.49
N CYS A 69 6.27 -2.28 -0.27
CA CYS A 69 5.24 -3.29 -0.08
C CYS A 69 5.06 -3.53 1.42
N PHE A 70 3.87 -3.23 1.93
CA PHE A 70 3.53 -3.45 3.33
C PHE A 70 2.63 -4.68 3.48
N ILE A 71 2.87 -5.44 4.54
CA ILE A 71 2.01 -6.53 5.00
C ILE A 71 1.56 -6.25 6.44
N LEU A 72 0.27 -6.39 6.68
CA LEU A 72 -0.32 -6.37 8.02
C LEU A 72 -0.77 -7.79 8.35
N ILE A 73 -0.06 -8.44 9.26
CA ILE A 73 -0.36 -9.79 9.74
C ILE A 73 -1.24 -9.67 10.98
N ASP A 74 -2.31 -10.46 11.02
CA ASP A 74 -3.21 -10.62 12.16
C ASP A 74 -3.00 -12.00 12.76
N ASP A 75 -2.45 -12.06 13.97
CA ASP A 75 -2.25 -13.29 14.72
C ASP A 75 -3.34 -13.38 15.81
N GLU A 76 -4.40 -14.13 15.49
CA GLU A 76 -5.57 -14.27 16.36
C GLU A 76 -5.25 -15.05 17.64
N ASN A 77 -4.23 -15.91 17.63
CA ASN A 77 -3.87 -16.71 18.80
C ASN A 77 -3.32 -15.84 19.94
N VAL A 78 -2.58 -14.80 19.58
CA VAL A 78 -1.98 -13.86 20.55
C VAL A 78 -2.60 -12.46 20.47
N ASN A 79 -3.74 -12.32 19.79
CA ASN A 79 -4.45 -11.07 19.57
C ASN A 79 -3.52 -9.91 19.16
N THR A 80 -2.56 -10.19 18.28
CA THR A 80 -1.51 -9.23 17.91
C THR A 80 -1.46 -9.01 16.40
N LYS A 81 -1.38 -7.74 16.00
CA LYS A 81 -1.18 -7.33 14.61
C LYS A 81 0.24 -6.81 14.41
N PHE A 82 0.88 -7.21 13.32
CA PHE A 82 2.22 -6.76 12.96
C PHE A 82 2.24 -6.12 11.59
N LEU A 83 2.81 -4.91 11.50
CA LEU A 83 3.03 -4.21 10.26
C LEU A 83 4.50 -4.36 9.84
N TYR A 84 4.74 -4.85 8.63
CA TYR A 84 6.09 -5.02 8.07
C TYR A 84 6.22 -4.38 6.70
N ASP A 85 7.42 -3.87 6.41
CA ASP A 85 7.93 -3.75 5.05
C ASP A 85 8.46 -5.12 4.61
N VAL A 86 7.81 -5.69 3.60
CA VAL A 86 8.08 -7.05 3.09
C VAL A 86 9.47 -7.15 2.47
N LYS A 87 9.91 -6.12 1.75
CA LYS A 87 11.16 -6.17 0.98
C LYS A 87 12.37 -6.01 1.88
N GLU A 88 12.27 -5.11 2.87
CA GLU A 88 13.34 -4.89 3.85
C GLU A 88 13.30 -5.87 5.02
N ASN A 89 12.26 -6.71 5.11
CA ASN A 89 11.98 -7.55 6.29
C ASN A 89 12.06 -6.75 7.59
N LYS A 90 11.45 -5.55 7.58
CA LYS A 90 11.54 -4.58 8.68
C LYS A 90 10.18 -4.41 9.33
N ARG A 91 10.10 -4.60 10.65
CA ARG A 91 8.88 -4.33 11.42
C ARG A 91 8.69 -2.83 11.59
N TYR A 92 7.52 -2.34 11.20
CA TYR A 92 7.10 -0.95 11.37
C TYR A 92 6.19 -0.80 12.57
N GLY A 93 5.46 -1.85 12.97
CA GLY A 93 4.63 -1.74 14.16
C GLY A 93 4.13 -3.07 14.69
N ALA A 94 3.66 -3.01 15.92
CA ALA A 94 2.95 -4.08 16.59
C ALA A 94 1.78 -3.48 17.39
N ILE A 95 0.62 -4.12 17.33
CA ILE A 95 -0.58 -3.74 18.08
C ILE A 95 -1.06 -4.99 18.79
N VAL A 96 -1.12 -4.93 20.12
CA VAL A 96 -1.59 -6.02 20.97
C VAL A 96 -2.95 -5.62 21.54
N ASP A 97 -3.93 -6.50 21.40
CA ASP A 97 -5.23 -6.39 22.03
C ASP A 97 -5.28 -7.31 23.26
N LEU A 98 -5.41 -6.71 24.45
CA LEU A 98 -5.47 -7.40 25.73
C LEU A 98 -6.92 -7.63 26.19
N GLY A 99 -7.92 -7.31 25.34
CA GLY A 99 -9.35 -7.41 25.64
C GLY A 99 -9.93 -6.13 26.22
N ASP A 100 -9.43 -5.68 27.38
CA ASP A 100 -9.86 -4.42 28.02
C ASP A 100 -9.05 -3.20 27.55
N LYS A 101 -7.89 -3.45 26.94
CA LYS A 101 -6.95 -2.41 26.53
C LYS A 101 -6.23 -2.79 25.24
N ILE A 102 -5.96 -1.76 24.44
CA ILE A 102 -5.07 -1.87 23.28
C ILE A 102 -3.75 -1.18 23.59
N LEU A 103 -2.65 -1.82 23.20
CA LEU A 103 -1.31 -1.26 23.24
C LEU A 103 -0.67 -1.44 21.88
N GLY A 104 -0.37 -0.34 21.21
CA GLY A 104 0.32 -0.41 19.92
C GLY A 104 1.41 0.63 19.78
N LYS A 105 2.37 0.30 18.94
CA LYS A 105 3.41 1.21 18.47
C LYS A 105 3.59 1.02 16.98
N VAL A 106 3.50 2.13 16.24
CA VAL A 106 3.78 2.20 14.81
C VAL A 106 4.89 3.24 14.61
N LEU A 107 6.06 2.76 14.21
CA LEU A 107 7.35 3.45 14.27
C LEU A 107 7.61 4.02 15.66
N GLU A 108 7.57 5.33 15.80
CA GLU A 108 7.86 6.05 17.04
C GLU A 108 6.57 6.49 17.76
N LYS A 109 5.41 6.26 17.15
CA LYS A 109 4.11 6.71 17.69
C LYS A 109 3.42 5.56 18.41
N GLU A 110 2.97 5.84 19.63
CA GLU A 110 2.16 4.92 20.40
C GLU A 110 0.66 5.16 20.14
N CYS A 111 -0.14 4.11 20.28
CA CYS A 111 -1.60 4.16 20.25
C CYS A 111 -2.17 3.28 21.36
N LYS A 112 -3.30 3.71 21.93
CA LYS A 112 -3.95 3.06 23.09
C LYS A 112 -5.38 2.62 22.81
N SER A 113 -5.87 2.88 21.60
CA SER A 113 -7.18 2.46 21.13
C SER A 113 -7.11 1.94 19.70
N LYS A 114 -8.12 1.15 19.31
CA LYS A 114 -8.23 0.62 17.95
C LYS A 114 -8.23 1.73 16.90
N SER A 115 -9.01 2.78 17.13
CA SER A 115 -9.12 3.91 16.19
C SER A 115 -7.80 4.68 16.03
N GLU A 116 -7.06 4.88 17.12
CA GLU A 116 -5.73 5.49 17.05
C GLU A 116 -4.76 4.61 16.28
N CYS A 117 -4.71 3.31 16.59
CA CYS A 117 -3.81 2.38 15.93
C CYS A 117 -4.12 2.24 14.44
N ASP A 118 -5.41 2.13 14.08
CA ASP A 118 -5.86 2.10 12.68
C ASP A 118 -5.42 3.39 11.95
N SER A 119 -5.54 4.54 12.60
CA SER A 119 -5.10 5.83 12.02
C SER A 119 -3.59 5.90 11.80
N LEU A 120 -2.79 5.23 12.64
CA LEU A 120 -1.34 5.13 12.45
C LEU A 120 -0.95 4.13 11.35
N VAL A 121 -1.73 3.06 11.15
CA VAL A 121 -1.48 2.04 10.12
C VAL A 121 -1.91 2.51 8.72
N LYS A 122 -3.02 3.27 8.64
CA LYS A 122 -3.61 3.74 7.37
C LYS A 122 -2.64 4.33 6.35
N PRO A 123 -1.70 5.24 6.72
CA PRO A 123 -0.74 5.81 5.78
C PRO A 123 0.13 4.78 5.05
N TYR A 124 0.26 3.57 5.59
CA TYR A 124 1.02 2.47 5.01
C TYR A 124 0.16 1.53 4.16
N MET A 125 -1.12 1.34 4.53
CA MET A 125 -2.00 0.30 3.99
C MET A 125 -3.10 0.79 3.04
N GLU A 126 -3.34 2.11 2.95
CA GLU A 126 -4.48 2.69 2.19
C GLU A 126 -4.08 3.90 1.33
N GLU A 127 -2.78 4.16 1.19
CA GLU A 127 -2.26 5.30 0.44
C GLU A 127 -2.69 5.34 -1.04
#